data_AF-A0A1W2C137-F1
#
_entry.id   AF-A0A1W2C137-F1
#
_cell.length_a   1.000
_cell.length_b   1.000
_cell.length_c   1.000
_cell.angle_alpha   90.00
_cell.angle_beta   90.00
_cell.angle_gamma   90.00
#
_symmetry.space_group_name_H-M   'P 1'
#
loop_
_entity.id
_entity.type
_entity.pdbx_description
1 polymer ?
#
loop_
_entity_poly.entity_id
_entity_poly.type
_entity_poly.pdbx_seq_one_letter_code
_entity_poly.pdbx_strand_id
1 'polypeptide(L)' 'MVYLGIDVAKDKHDCYIVNSDGEILANVFTIPND' A
#
# COMPACT_ATOMS: atom_id res chain seq x y z
N MET A 1 -1.90 15.48 -1.54
CA MET A 1 -0.66 14.67 -1.51
C MET A 1 -1.06 13.20 -1.57
N VAL A 2 -0.19 12.32 -2.06
CA VAL A 2 -0.44 10.87 -2.10
C VAL A 2 0.48 10.20 -1.09
N TYR A 3 -0.07 9.33 -0.25
CA TYR A 3 0.66 8.55 0.74
C TYR A 3 0.52 7.07 0.39
N LEU A 4 1.64 6.36 0.50
CA LEU A 4 1.72 4.92 0.30
C LEU A 4 2.10 4.30 1.62
N GLY A 5 1.24 3.47 2.20
CA GLY A 5 1.60 2.61 3.31
C GLY A 5 2.05 1.25 2.78
N ILE A 6 3.21 0.79 3.25
CA ILE A 6 3.80 -0.49 2.85
C ILE A 6 4.03 -1.30 4.12
N ASP A 7 3.42 -2.48 4.18
CA ASP A 7 3.76 -3.54 5.11
C ASP A 7 4.69 -4.54 4.41
N VAL A 8 5.90 -4.70 4.95
CA VAL A 8 7.00 -5.41 4.28
C VAL A 8 7.21 -6.78 4.93
N ALA A 9 7.03 -7.84 4.16
CA ALA A 9 7.40 -9.21 4.52
C ALA A 9 8.50 -9.75 3.58
N LYS A 10 9.04 -10.93 3.91
CA LYS A 10 10.14 -11.57 3.15
C LYS A 10 9.74 -11.93 1.72
N ASP A 11 8.50 -12.38 1.56
CA ASP A 11 7.92 -13.01 0.38
C ASP A 11 6.91 -12.11 -0.33
N LYS A 12 6.46 -11.04 0.31
CA LYS A 12 5.47 -10.11 -0.23
C LYS A 12 5.50 -8.76 0.46
N HIS A 13 4.90 -7.77 -0.19
CA HIS A 13 4.65 -6.45 0.35
C HIS A 13 3.16 -6.12 0.21
N ASP A 14 2.48 -5.80 1.30
CA ASP A 14 1.09 -5.36 1.27
C ASP A 14 1.06 -3.82 1.27
N CYS A 15 0.42 -3.24 0.26
CA CYS A 15 0.44 -1.81 -0.03
C CYS A 15 -0.98 -1.24 0.02
N TYR A 16 -1.13 -0.01 0.55
CA TYR A 16 -2.37 0.76 0.44
C TYR A 16 -2.06 2.22 0.09
N ILE A 17 -2.97 2.87 -0.65
CA ILE A 17 -2.77 4.25 -1.10
C ILE A 17 -3.91 5.13 -0.56
N VAL A 18 -3.53 6.25 0.06
CA VAL A 18 -4.46 7.24 0.62
C VAL A 18 -4.04 8.66 0.21
N ASN A 19 -5.00 9.58 0.08
CA ASN A 19 -4.70 11.00 -0.14
C ASN A 19 -4.60 11.78 1.18
N SER A 20 -4.32 13.08 1.10
CA SER A 20 -4.22 13.99 2.25
C SER A 20 -5.53 14.21 3.01
N ASP A 21 -6.66 13.87 2.40
CA ASP A 21 -7.99 14.00 2.99
C ASP A 21 -8.45 12.70 3.65
N GLY A 22 -7.61 11.65 3.62
CA GLY A 22 -7.91 10.34 4.19
C GLY A 22 -8.72 9.42 3.26
N GLU A 23 -8.94 9.80 2.01
CA GLU A 23 -9.64 8.96 1.03
C GLU A 23 -8.72 7.85 0.51
N ILE A 24 -9.22 6.61 0.55
CA ILE A 24 -8.52 5.45 0.02
C ILE A 24 -8.56 5.51 -1.51
N LEU A 25 -7.41 5.74 -2.13
CA LEU A 25 -7.25 5.71 -3.59
C LEU A 25 -7.03 4.29 -4.11
N ALA A 26 -6.39 3.44 -3.30
CA ALA A 26 -6.28 2.01 -3.56
C ALA A 26 -6.34 1.25 -2.23
N ASN A 27 -7.26 0.28 -2.15
CA ASN A 27 -7.33 -0.67 -1.05
C ASN A 27 -6.10 -1.57 -1.02
N VAL A 28 -5.96 -2.37 0.05
CA VAL A 28 -4.80 -3.26 0.24
C VAL A 28 -4.58 -4.15 -0.99
N PHE A 29 -3.40 -4.07 -1.59
CA PHE A 29 -2.94 -4.94 -2.67
C PHE A 29 -1.55 -5.50 -2.35
N THR A 30 -1.30 -6.72 -2.79
CA THR A 30 -0.05 -7.45 -2.51
C THR A 30 0.88 -7.40 -3.72
N ILE A 31 2.13 -7.04 -3.49
CA ILE A 31 3.24 -7.19 -4.44
C ILE A 31 4.08 -8.39 -3.97
N PRO A 32 4.08 -9.53 -4.69
CA PRO A 32 4.95 -10.64 -4.35
C PRO A 32 6.42 -10.31 -4.64
N ASN A 33 7.32 -10.89 -3.85
CA ASN A 33 8.76 -10.82 -4.05
C ASN A 33 9.23 -12.16 -4.62
N ASP A 34 9.23 -12.28 -5.96
CA ASP A 34 9.75 -13.44 -6.70
C ASP A 34 11.28 -13.41 -6.83
#